data_AF-A0A3D2C795-F1
#
_entry.id   AF-A0A3D2C795-F1
#
_cell.length_a   1.000
_cell.length_b   1.000
_cell.length_c   1.000
_cell.angle_alpha   90.00
_cell.angle_beta   90.00
_cell.angle_gamma   90.00
#
_symmetry.space_group_name_H-M   'P 1'
#
loop_
_entity.id
_entity.type
_entity.pdbx_description
1 polymer ?
#
loop_
_entity_poly.entity_id
_entity_poly.type
_entity_poly.pdbx_seq_one_letter_code
_entity_poly.pdbx_strand_id
1 'polypeptide(L)'
;ADADADADIAIAGPWLDNYGSDHLITNESWASYEGGSVVHFTQFSNDAGFAIGQNDAVASYNPEKWSRYDWTTDTEGVLWYCSTAYDAETEADALAAGPPDASDPASAGCGTFPWSSLSPGVAIAGSWIDNYDSDHVVTSLSWSSYGGSAVVHFTQFDNDAGYIIGQNDAVNSYAPEKWSRFDWTTDSDGTLWYCLTAYDAETEADALAASADPSDPATSGCATFPWTSLSQAE
;
A
#
# COMPACT_ATOMS: atom_id res chain seq x y z
N ALA A 1 7.20 25.62 -21.76
CA ALA A 1 7.99 25.06 -20.67
C ALA A 1 7.68 23.58 -20.68
N ASP A 2 8.72 22.76 -20.68
CA ASP A 2 8.62 21.31 -20.72
C ASP A 2 7.76 20.86 -19.53
N ALA A 3 6.55 20.37 -19.80
CA ALA A 3 5.70 19.77 -18.78
C ALA A 3 6.18 18.33 -18.68
N ASP A 4 6.98 18.10 -17.65
CA ASP A 4 7.73 16.89 -17.33
C ASP A 4 6.89 15.61 -17.42
N ALA A 5 6.73 15.08 -18.63
CA ALA A 5 6.00 13.85 -18.91
C ALA A 5 6.90 12.60 -18.83
N ASP A 6 8.15 12.76 -18.37
CA ASP A 6 9.17 11.70 -18.27
C ASP A 6 9.70 11.51 -16.83
N ALA A 7 9.35 12.39 -15.88
CA ALA A 7 9.62 12.14 -14.47
C ALA A 7 8.52 11.29 -13.84
N ASP A 8 8.92 10.28 -13.07
CA ASP A 8 8.02 9.54 -12.19
C ASP A 8 7.32 10.48 -11.20
N ILE A 9 6.09 10.16 -10.81
CA ILE A 9 5.39 10.90 -9.76
C ILE A 9 6.20 10.79 -8.45
N ALA A 10 6.45 11.93 -7.80
CA ALA A 10 7.38 12.01 -6.67
C ALA A 10 6.92 11.27 -5.42
N ILE A 11 5.63 10.89 -5.37
CA ILE A 11 5.00 10.19 -4.25
C ILE A 11 4.60 8.76 -4.62
N ALA A 12 5.21 8.19 -5.67
CA ALA A 12 4.99 6.79 -6.02
C ALA A 12 5.36 5.87 -4.84
N GLY A 13 4.51 4.89 -4.57
CA GLY A 13 4.71 3.91 -3.52
C GLY A 13 3.42 3.49 -2.80
N PRO A 14 3.53 2.48 -1.93
CA PRO A 14 2.49 2.14 -0.98
C PRO A 14 2.52 3.10 0.20
N TRP A 15 1.34 3.53 0.64
CA TRP A 15 1.16 4.46 1.75
C TRP A 15 0.02 4.00 2.65
N LEU A 16 0.14 4.34 3.93
CA LEU A 16 -0.91 4.22 4.93
C LEU A 16 -1.31 5.61 5.39
N ASP A 17 -2.60 5.94 5.26
CA ASP A 17 -3.11 7.21 5.77
C ASP A 17 -3.35 7.19 7.30
N ASN A 18 -3.59 8.37 7.88
CA ASN A 18 -3.88 8.50 9.31
C ASN A 18 -5.25 7.92 9.74
N TYR A 19 -6.05 7.43 8.82
CA TYR A 19 -7.31 6.72 9.09
C TYR A 19 -7.16 5.20 9.00
N GLY A 20 -5.98 4.72 8.61
CA GLY A 20 -5.68 3.29 8.46
C GLY A 20 -5.99 2.74 7.07
N SER A 21 -6.19 3.59 6.06
CA SER A 21 -6.43 3.20 4.67
C SER A 21 -5.13 3.05 3.90
N ASP A 22 -5.00 1.94 3.19
CA ASP A 22 -3.90 1.73 2.25
C ASP A 22 -4.13 2.47 0.94
N HIS A 23 -3.06 3.05 0.42
CA HIS A 23 -2.97 3.66 -0.89
C HIS A 23 -1.81 3.03 -1.67
N LEU A 24 -2.02 2.83 -2.97
CA LEU A 24 -0.94 2.53 -3.90
C LEU A 24 -0.93 3.61 -4.96
N ILE A 25 0.15 4.39 -4.99
CA ILE A 25 0.35 5.46 -5.96
C ILE A 25 1.42 5.01 -6.95
N THR A 26 1.08 5.07 -8.23
CA THR A 26 2.00 4.77 -9.34
C THR A 26 2.00 5.95 -10.31
N ASN A 27 2.82 5.89 -11.35
CA ASN A 27 2.77 6.89 -12.43
C ASN A 27 1.44 6.87 -13.19
N GLU A 28 0.71 5.76 -13.14
CA GLU A 28 -0.49 5.54 -13.94
C GLU A 28 -1.77 5.63 -13.13
N SER A 29 -1.71 5.51 -11.79
CA SER A 29 -2.92 5.48 -10.97
C SER A 29 -2.71 5.76 -9.49
N TRP A 30 -3.81 6.12 -8.84
CA TRP A 30 -3.98 6.07 -7.39
C TRP A 30 -5.05 5.02 -7.05
N ALA A 31 -4.67 3.96 -6.35
CA ALA A 31 -5.61 3.02 -5.76
C ALA A 31 -5.76 3.29 -4.26
N SER A 32 -7.00 3.23 -3.75
CA SER A 32 -7.29 3.24 -2.31
C SER A 32 -8.11 1.99 -1.96
N TYR A 33 -7.73 1.29 -0.89
CA TYR A 33 -8.25 -0.05 -0.59
C TYR A 33 -9.68 -0.06 -0.02
N GLU A 34 -10.24 1.09 0.37
CA GLU A 34 -11.68 1.20 0.64
C GLU A 34 -12.47 1.26 -0.69
N GLY A 35 -12.78 0.08 -1.25
CA GLY A 35 -13.82 -0.06 -2.26
C GLY A 35 -13.39 -0.10 -3.73
N GLY A 36 -12.12 -0.47 -4.01
CA GLY A 36 -11.66 -0.72 -5.39
C GLY A 36 -11.72 0.51 -6.29
N SER A 37 -11.67 1.71 -5.71
CA SER A 37 -11.71 2.95 -6.47
C SER A 37 -10.29 3.29 -6.90
N VAL A 38 -9.97 2.89 -8.13
CA VAL A 38 -8.73 3.27 -8.82
C VAL A 38 -9.02 4.54 -9.63
N VAL A 39 -8.15 5.53 -9.49
CA VAL A 39 -8.14 6.71 -10.35
C VAL A 39 -6.98 6.57 -11.32
N HIS A 40 -7.30 6.45 -12.61
CA HIS A 40 -6.32 6.30 -13.69
C HIS A 40 -5.81 7.67 -14.12
N PHE A 41 -4.55 7.96 -13.81
CA PHE A 41 -3.95 9.26 -14.07
C PHE A 41 -3.79 9.53 -15.56
N THR A 42 -4.10 10.76 -15.94
CA THR A 42 -3.81 11.32 -17.26
C THR A 42 -2.71 12.36 -17.23
N GLN A 43 -2.51 12.99 -16.06
CA GLN A 43 -1.46 13.98 -15.84
C GLN A 43 -1.18 14.14 -14.35
N PHE A 44 0.05 14.55 -14.05
CA PHE A 44 0.46 15.03 -12.74
C PHE A 44 1.52 16.13 -12.88
N SER A 45 1.79 16.83 -11.79
CA SER A 45 2.88 17.81 -11.70
C SER A 45 3.52 17.71 -10.32
N ASN A 46 4.79 17.29 -10.28
CA ASN A 46 5.56 17.23 -9.04
C ASN A 46 5.82 18.63 -8.46
N ASP A 47 6.11 19.62 -9.31
CA ASP A 47 6.35 21.01 -8.91
C ASP A 47 5.11 21.66 -8.27
N ALA A 48 3.92 21.35 -8.80
CA ALA A 48 2.66 21.90 -8.30
C ALA A 48 1.96 21.00 -7.26
N GLY A 49 2.44 19.76 -7.09
CA GLY A 49 1.90 18.80 -6.13
C GLY A 49 0.49 18.33 -6.45
N PHE A 50 0.21 17.88 -7.68
CA PHE A 50 -1.11 17.33 -8.00
C PHE A 50 -1.09 16.21 -9.05
N ALA A 51 -2.12 15.37 -9.03
CA ALA A 51 -2.44 14.38 -10.06
C ALA A 51 -3.93 14.45 -10.40
N ILE A 52 -4.26 14.24 -11.67
CA ILE A 52 -5.62 14.20 -12.18
C ILE A 52 -5.80 12.89 -12.95
N GLY A 53 -6.96 12.27 -12.77
CA GLY A 53 -7.29 11.05 -13.48
C GLY A 53 -8.78 10.75 -13.51
N GLN A 54 -9.14 9.73 -14.28
CA GLN A 54 -10.50 9.26 -14.39
C GLN A 54 -10.73 8.08 -13.44
N ASN A 55 -11.82 8.14 -12.68
CA ASN A 55 -12.26 7.07 -11.80
C ASN A 55 -12.63 5.85 -12.63
N ASP A 56 -12.23 4.66 -12.16
CA ASP A 56 -12.55 3.41 -12.81
C ASP A 56 -14.07 3.27 -13.07
N ALA A 57 -14.43 2.68 -14.20
CA ALA A 57 -15.83 2.45 -14.56
C ALA A 57 -16.54 1.50 -13.57
N VAL A 58 -15.79 0.64 -12.87
CA VAL A 58 -16.34 -0.25 -11.83
C VAL A 58 -16.29 0.36 -10.42
N ALA A 59 -15.81 1.60 -10.27
CA ALA A 59 -15.74 2.25 -8.97
C ALA A 59 -17.13 2.33 -8.33
N SER A 60 -17.19 2.05 -7.02
CA SER A 60 -18.45 2.07 -6.26
C SER A 60 -19.04 3.48 -6.15
N TYR A 61 -18.21 4.51 -6.29
CA TYR A 61 -18.57 5.91 -6.19
C TYR A 61 -18.00 6.68 -7.38
N ASN A 62 -18.83 7.57 -7.95
CA ASN A 62 -18.46 8.46 -9.05
C ASN A 62 -17.74 7.77 -10.23
N PRO A 63 -18.26 6.63 -10.74
CA PRO A 63 -17.62 5.93 -11.85
C PRO A 63 -17.54 6.84 -13.08
N GLU A 64 -16.44 6.72 -13.82
CA GLU A 64 -16.14 7.51 -15.03
C GLU A 64 -16.04 9.04 -14.81
N LYS A 65 -16.16 9.52 -13.57
CA LYS A 65 -15.92 10.92 -13.20
C LYS A 65 -14.43 11.20 -13.06
N TRP A 66 -14.08 12.47 -12.99
CA TRP A 66 -12.70 12.92 -12.87
C TRP A 66 -12.38 13.32 -11.44
N SER A 67 -11.23 12.86 -10.97
CA SER A 67 -10.69 13.17 -9.66
C SER A 67 -9.41 13.97 -9.78
N ARG A 68 -9.18 14.83 -8.78
CA ARG A 68 -7.95 15.57 -8.57
C ARG A 68 -7.47 15.31 -7.15
N TYR A 69 -6.23 14.87 -7.04
CA TYR A 69 -5.51 14.78 -5.78
C TYR A 69 -4.41 15.83 -5.75
N ASP A 70 -4.28 16.52 -4.64
CA ASP A 70 -3.17 17.44 -4.38
C ASP A 70 -2.36 16.91 -3.20
N TRP A 71 -1.05 17.14 -3.19
CA TRP A 71 -0.15 16.77 -2.10
C TRP A 71 0.80 17.89 -1.74
N THR A 72 1.26 17.85 -0.48
CA THR A 72 2.27 18.77 0.04
C THR A 72 3.11 18.06 1.10
N THR A 73 4.27 18.62 1.43
CA THR A 73 5.11 18.16 2.53
C THR A 73 5.28 19.29 3.52
N ASP A 74 5.00 19.03 4.80
CA ASP A 74 5.16 20.04 5.83
C ASP A 74 6.65 20.22 6.23
N THR A 75 6.90 21.13 7.17
CA THR A 75 8.27 21.42 7.64
C THR A 75 8.92 20.27 8.42
N GLU A 76 8.13 19.29 8.87
CA GLU A 76 8.61 18.09 9.58
C GLU A 76 8.87 16.92 8.61
N GLY A 77 8.53 17.09 7.33
CA GLY A 77 8.72 16.07 6.31
C GLY A 77 7.54 15.11 6.16
N VAL A 78 6.39 15.39 6.80
CA VAL A 78 5.19 14.57 6.65
C VAL A 78 4.56 14.86 5.30
N LEU A 79 4.28 13.80 4.54
CA LEU A 79 3.52 13.88 3.29
C LEU A 79 2.03 13.98 3.61
N TRP A 80 1.35 14.92 2.97
CA TRP A 80 -0.09 15.14 3.11
C TRP A 80 -0.75 15.10 1.74
N TYR A 81 -1.98 14.59 1.67
CA TYR A 81 -2.80 14.65 0.46
C TYR A 81 -4.23 15.13 0.72
N CYS A 82 -4.85 15.67 -0.33
CA CYS A 82 -6.23 16.11 -0.36
C CYS A 82 -6.90 15.61 -1.65
N SER A 83 -8.12 15.07 -1.53
CA SER A 83 -8.99 14.83 -2.70
C SER A 83 -9.80 16.10 -2.98
N THR A 84 -9.29 16.93 -3.88
CA THR A 84 -9.83 18.26 -4.18
C THR A 84 -11.06 18.20 -5.07
N ALA A 85 -11.12 17.20 -5.95
CA ALA A 85 -12.29 16.86 -6.74
C ALA A 85 -12.41 15.33 -6.80
N TYR A 86 -13.62 14.80 -6.74
CA TYR A 86 -13.88 13.36 -6.77
C TYR A 86 -15.04 12.95 -7.71
N ASP A 87 -15.75 13.92 -8.27
CA ASP A 87 -16.95 13.75 -9.09
C ASP A 87 -17.04 14.74 -10.26
N ALA A 88 -15.91 15.31 -10.70
CA ALA A 88 -15.92 16.28 -11.78
C ALA A 88 -16.37 15.63 -13.11
N GLU A 89 -17.14 16.38 -13.92
CA GLU A 89 -17.68 15.86 -15.19
C GLU A 89 -16.62 15.67 -16.26
N THR A 90 -15.57 16.51 -16.22
CA THR A 90 -14.47 16.48 -17.19
C THR A 90 -13.13 16.67 -16.50
N GLU A 91 -12.05 16.25 -17.16
CA GLU A 91 -10.68 16.52 -16.72
C GLU A 91 -10.43 18.01 -16.52
N ALA A 92 -10.98 18.85 -17.40
CA ALA A 92 -10.86 20.30 -17.32
C ALA A 92 -11.56 20.86 -16.07
N ASP A 93 -12.70 20.29 -15.67
CA ASP A 93 -13.40 20.68 -14.44
C ASP A 93 -12.61 20.25 -13.20
N ALA A 94 -12.01 19.06 -13.20
CA ALA A 94 -11.11 18.61 -12.12
C ALA A 94 -9.88 19.53 -12.00
N LEU A 95 -9.28 19.92 -13.13
CA LEU A 95 -8.17 20.88 -13.15
C LEU A 95 -8.61 22.26 -12.64
N ALA A 96 -9.82 22.70 -12.98
CA ALA A 96 -10.36 24.00 -12.59
C ALA A 96 -10.69 24.12 -11.09
N ALA A 97 -10.79 23.01 -10.35
CA ALA A 97 -10.95 23.03 -8.90
C ALA A 97 -9.81 23.80 -8.18
N GLY A 98 -8.63 23.84 -8.81
CA GLY A 98 -7.45 24.54 -8.28
C GLY A 98 -6.83 23.84 -7.07
N PRO A 99 -5.66 24.27 -6.60
CA PRO A 99 -5.02 23.66 -5.43
C PRO A 99 -5.74 24.06 -4.13
N PRO A 100 -5.85 23.16 -3.14
CA PRO A 100 -6.32 23.48 -1.80
C PRO A 100 -5.30 24.33 -1.01
N ASP A 101 -5.73 24.88 0.13
CA ASP A 101 -4.82 25.62 1.03
C ASP A 101 -3.91 24.64 1.77
N ALA A 102 -2.62 24.68 1.45
CA ALA A 102 -1.58 23.81 2.02
C ALA A 102 -0.79 24.46 3.17
N SER A 103 -1.24 25.60 3.71
CA SER A 103 -0.47 26.35 4.71
C SER A 103 -0.41 25.70 6.10
N ASP A 104 -1.43 24.91 6.46
CA ASP A 104 -1.52 24.14 7.72
C ASP A 104 -2.33 22.84 7.48
N PRO A 105 -1.76 21.87 6.74
CA PRO A 105 -2.48 20.69 6.26
C PRO A 105 -3.00 19.81 7.41
N ALA A 106 -2.29 19.80 8.55
CA ALA A 106 -2.70 19.06 9.73
C ALA A 106 -4.00 19.58 10.37
N SER A 107 -4.35 20.86 10.14
CA SER A 107 -5.48 21.51 10.80
C SER A 107 -6.65 21.82 9.86
N ALA A 108 -6.39 22.14 8.59
CA ALA A 108 -7.40 22.56 7.63
C ALA A 108 -6.88 22.52 6.18
N GLY A 109 -7.72 22.95 5.24
CA GLY A 109 -7.30 23.33 3.89
C GLY A 109 -7.81 22.41 2.78
N CYS A 110 -8.22 21.19 3.11
CA CYS A 110 -8.88 20.26 2.20
C CYS A 110 -10.41 20.45 2.25
N GLY A 111 -10.87 21.58 1.71
CA GLY A 111 -12.29 21.99 1.82
C GLY A 111 -12.66 22.35 3.26
N THR A 112 -13.59 21.60 3.86
CA THR A 112 -14.00 21.79 5.27
C THR A 112 -13.23 20.91 6.26
N PHE A 113 -12.28 20.12 5.78
CA PHE A 113 -11.52 19.14 6.56
C PHE A 113 -10.01 19.43 6.52
N PRO A 114 -9.23 18.93 7.49
CA PRO A 114 -7.78 18.83 7.34
C PRO A 114 -7.41 17.89 6.19
N TRP A 115 -6.16 17.97 5.74
CA TRP A 115 -5.59 17.01 4.81
C TRP A 115 -5.36 15.67 5.52
N SER A 116 -5.20 14.61 4.74
CA SER A 116 -4.80 13.29 5.25
C SER A 116 -3.28 13.15 5.16
N SER A 117 -2.62 12.67 6.21
CA SER A 117 -1.17 12.38 6.15
C SER A 117 -0.93 10.99 5.58
N LEU A 118 0.14 10.82 4.81
CA LEU A 118 0.62 9.54 4.31
C LEU A 118 1.92 9.16 5.01
N SER A 119 1.93 7.95 5.57
CA SER A 119 3.13 7.29 6.07
C SER A 119 3.49 6.11 5.15
N PRO A 120 4.77 5.73 5.01
CA PRO A 120 5.14 4.61 4.18
C PRO A 120 4.36 3.35 4.55
N GLY A 121 3.76 2.69 3.55
CA GLY A 121 3.06 1.44 3.71
C GLY A 121 3.97 0.23 3.48
N VAL A 122 3.40 -0.97 3.63
CA VAL A 122 4.10 -2.22 3.34
C VAL A 122 4.31 -2.36 1.82
N ALA A 123 5.56 -2.64 1.40
CA ALA A 123 5.96 -2.70 -0.02
C ALA A 123 5.15 -3.69 -0.86
N ILE A 124 4.69 -4.77 -0.23
CA ILE A 124 3.95 -5.87 -0.85
C ILE A 124 2.45 -5.84 -0.52
N ALA A 125 1.92 -4.70 -0.06
CA ALA A 125 0.48 -4.53 0.13
C ALA A 125 -0.26 -4.81 -1.20
N GLY A 126 -1.25 -5.68 -1.15
CA GLY A 126 -1.78 -6.34 -2.35
C GLY A 126 -2.74 -7.48 -2.05
N SER A 127 -3.53 -7.82 -3.06
CA SER A 127 -4.21 -9.11 -3.13
C SER A 127 -3.35 -10.06 -3.98
N TRP A 128 -3.08 -11.25 -3.46
CA TRP A 128 -2.16 -12.21 -4.04
C TRP A 128 -2.74 -13.62 -4.02
N ILE A 129 -2.29 -14.45 -4.96
CA ILE A 129 -2.48 -15.90 -4.99
C ILE A 129 -1.10 -16.55 -4.91
N ASP A 130 -0.93 -17.52 -4.02
CA ASP A 130 0.32 -18.28 -3.91
C ASP A 130 0.39 -19.47 -4.86
N ASN A 131 1.57 -20.11 -4.99
CA ASN A 131 1.75 -21.29 -5.84
C ASN A 131 1.04 -22.57 -5.34
N TYR A 132 0.23 -22.48 -4.29
CA TYR A 132 -0.66 -23.52 -3.79
C TYR A 132 -2.14 -23.15 -3.96
N ASP A 133 -2.43 -22.10 -4.75
CA ASP A 133 -3.76 -21.54 -4.99
C ASP A 133 -4.43 -20.95 -3.73
N SER A 134 -3.64 -20.55 -2.72
CA SER A 134 -4.14 -19.87 -1.52
C SER A 134 -4.24 -18.37 -1.75
N ASP A 135 -5.34 -17.78 -1.30
CA ASP A 135 -5.52 -16.32 -1.34
C ASP A 135 -4.82 -15.65 -0.15
N HIS A 136 -4.23 -14.49 -0.45
CA HIS A 136 -3.62 -13.60 0.52
C HIS A 136 -4.06 -12.16 0.27
N VAL A 137 -4.36 -11.44 1.36
CA VAL A 137 -4.57 -10.00 1.35
C VAL A 137 -3.58 -9.39 2.33
N VAL A 138 -2.64 -8.62 1.80
CA VAL A 138 -1.63 -7.90 2.57
C VAL A 138 -2.01 -6.42 2.56
N THR A 139 -2.16 -5.85 3.74
CA THR A 139 -2.41 -4.42 3.99
C THR A 139 -1.21 -3.86 4.74
N SER A 140 -1.11 -2.56 4.96
CA SER A 140 -0.05 -2.03 5.85
C SER A 140 -0.29 -2.37 7.33
N LEU A 141 -1.44 -2.94 7.68
CA LEU A 141 -1.84 -3.27 9.05
C LEU A 141 -1.98 -4.77 9.33
N SER A 142 -2.08 -5.61 8.30
CA SER A 142 -2.35 -7.03 8.47
C SER A 142 -2.07 -7.88 7.23
N TRP A 143 -1.82 -9.18 7.47
CA TRP A 143 -1.79 -10.23 6.46
C TRP A 143 -2.93 -11.19 6.75
N SER A 144 -3.86 -11.30 5.82
CA SER A 144 -4.95 -12.27 5.83
C SER A 144 -4.68 -13.37 4.81
N SER A 145 -4.85 -14.64 5.19
CA SER A 145 -4.71 -15.80 4.29
C SER A 145 -5.91 -16.75 4.38
N TYR A 146 -6.10 -17.59 3.37
CA TYR A 146 -7.12 -18.65 3.34
C TYR A 146 -8.55 -18.12 3.57
N GLY A 147 -8.97 -17.14 2.77
CA GLY A 147 -10.27 -16.48 2.88
C GLY A 147 -10.46 -15.71 4.19
N GLY A 148 -9.36 -15.25 4.81
CA GLY A 148 -9.37 -14.53 6.09
C GLY A 148 -9.53 -15.39 7.33
N SER A 149 -9.31 -16.70 7.22
CA SER A 149 -9.33 -17.59 8.39
C SER A 149 -8.02 -17.59 9.20
N ALA A 150 -6.94 -17.05 8.63
CA ALA A 150 -5.69 -16.79 9.32
C ALA A 150 -5.29 -15.33 9.13
N VAL A 151 -5.36 -14.54 10.20
CA VAL A 151 -5.03 -13.12 10.19
C VAL A 151 -3.86 -12.83 11.13
N VAL A 152 -2.87 -12.08 10.66
CA VAL A 152 -1.77 -11.56 11.48
C VAL A 152 -1.84 -10.04 11.45
N HIS A 153 -1.90 -9.40 12.63
CA HIS A 153 -1.95 -7.94 12.80
C HIS A 153 -0.55 -7.40 12.98
N PHE A 154 -0.14 -6.48 12.12
CA PHE A 154 1.24 -6.00 12.05
C PHE A 154 1.55 -5.05 13.21
N THR A 155 2.77 -5.17 13.71
CA THR A 155 3.33 -4.25 14.71
C THR A 155 4.53 -3.50 14.16
N GLN A 156 5.28 -4.12 13.25
CA GLN A 156 6.41 -3.51 12.56
C GLN A 156 6.71 -4.22 11.24
N PHE A 157 7.32 -3.48 10.33
CA PHE A 157 7.88 -4.00 9.08
C PHE A 157 9.12 -3.20 8.71
N ASP A 158 9.93 -3.77 7.82
CA ASP A 158 11.06 -3.08 7.19
C ASP A 158 11.05 -3.45 5.70
N ASN A 159 10.80 -2.45 4.86
CA ASN A 159 10.69 -2.66 3.42
C ASN A 159 12.05 -2.94 2.76
N ASP A 160 13.14 -2.38 3.30
CA ASP A 160 14.48 -2.55 2.77
C ASP A 160 15.04 -3.93 3.15
N ALA A 161 14.77 -4.36 4.38
CA ALA A 161 15.16 -5.68 4.87
C ALA A 161 14.20 -6.80 4.43
N GLY A 162 12.99 -6.45 3.97
CA GLY A 162 12.01 -7.39 3.45
C GLY A 162 11.36 -8.25 4.53
N TYR A 163 10.92 -7.67 5.66
CA TYR A 163 10.17 -8.41 6.68
C TYR A 163 9.00 -7.66 7.29
N ILE A 164 8.02 -8.43 7.79
CA ILE A 164 6.87 -7.99 8.58
C ILE A 164 6.82 -8.86 9.83
N ILE A 165 6.48 -8.25 10.96
CA ILE A 165 6.19 -8.94 12.21
C ILE A 165 4.81 -8.51 12.70
N GLY A 166 4.08 -9.46 13.25
CA GLY A 166 2.78 -9.19 13.81
C GLY A 166 2.29 -10.27 14.76
N GLN A 167 1.20 -9.95 15.46
CA GLN A 167 0.52 -10.87 16.36
C GLN A 167 -0.63 -11.56 15.63
N ASN A 168 -0.66 -12.88 15.75
CA ASN A 168 -1.74 -13.72 15.23
C ASN A 168 -3.05 -13.36 15.93
N ASP A 169 -4.12 -13.18 15.16
CA ASP A 169 -5.45 -12.88 15.70
C ASP A 169 -5.87 -13.96 16.72
N ALA A 170 -6.51 -13.52 17.80
CA ALA A 170 -6.98 -14.40 18.87
C ALA A 170 -8.01 -15.44 18.39
N VAL A 171 -8.70 -15.20 17.27
CA VAL A 171 -9.66 -16.12 16.67
C VAL A 171 -9.03 -17.13 15.69
N ASN A 172 -7.74 -16.99 15.37
CA ASN A 172 -7.06 -17.93 14.49
C ASN A 172 -7.15 -19.35 15.08
N SER A 173 -7.45 -20.33 14.22
CA SER A 173 -7.57 -21.73 14.65
C SER A 173 -6.26 -22.34 15.13
N TYR A 174 -5.14 -21.70 14.81
CA TYR A 174 -3.81 -22.17 15.13
C TYR A 174 -2.92 -21.00 15.56
N ALA A 175 -2.06 -21.25 16.54
CA ALA A 175 -1.16 -20.27 17.14
C ALA A 175 -1.83 -18.90 17.48
N PRO A 176 -3.05 -18.87 18.06
CA PRO A 176 -3.69 -17.60 18.41
C PRO A 176 -2.84 -16.83 19.42
N GLU A 177 -2.81 -15.50 19.30
CA GLU A 177 -2.06 -14.57 20.15
C GLU A 177 -0.53 -14.77 20.15
N LYS A 178 0.00 -15.71 19.34
CA LYS A 178 1.44 -15.88 19.09
C LYS A 178 1.94 -14.87 18.07
N TRP A 179 3.26 -14.80 17.93
CA TRP A 179 3.92 -13.88 17.03
C TRP A 179 4.39 -14.57 15.76
N SER A 180 4.11 -13.93 14.63
CA SER A 180 4.56 -14.37 13.32
C SER A 180 5.54 -13.38 12.72
N ARG A 181 6.46 -13.91 11.91
CA ARG A 181 7.35 -13.13 11.04
C ARG A 181 7.21 -13.65 9.62
N PHE A 182 6.98 -12.74 8.70
CA PHE A 182 7.01 -12.97 7.26
C PHE A 182 8.24 -12.27 6.70
N ASP A 183 9.03 -12.98 5.91
CA ASP A 183 10.11 -12.41 5.11
C ASP A 183 9.68 -12.45 3.64
N TRP A 184 10.06 -11.47 2.83
CA TRP A 184 9.87 -11.49 1.38
C TRP A 184 11.13 -11.08 0.63
N THR A 185 11.21 -11.52 -0.62
CA THR A 185 12.23 -11.11 -1.57
C THR A 185 11.68 -11.17 -2.99
N THR A 186 12.29 -10.42 -3.90
CA THR A 186 12.00 -10.51 -5.33
C THR A 186 13.20 -11.10 -6.04
N ASP A 187 13.00 -12.12 -6.86
CA ASP A 187 14.10 -12.71 -7.65
C ASP A 187 14.44 -11.86 -8.89
N SER A 188 15.46 -12.30 -9.65
CA SER A 188 15.91 -11.60 -10.86
C SER A 188 14.87 -11.57 -11.99
N ASP A 189 13.88 -12.46 -11.94
CA ASP A 189 12.81 -12.53 -12.92
C ASP A 189 11.60 -11.68 -12.51
N GLY A 190 11.66 -11.02 -11.34
CA GLY A 190 10.59 -10.19 -10.80
C GLY A 190 9.54 -10.96 -10.02
N THR A 191 9.76 -12.25 -9.73
CA THR A 191 8.82 -13.05 -8.94
C THR A 191 8.93 -12.64 -7.49
N LEU A 192 7.79 -12.31 -6.87
CA LEU A 192 7.70 -12.06 -5.44
C LEU A 192 7.63 -13.40 -4.68
N TRP A 193 8.47 -13.55 -3.67
CA TRP A 193 8.53 -14.72 -2.80
C TRP A 193 8.32 -14.31 -1.34
N TYR A 194 7.65 -15.14 -0.55
CA TYR A 194 7.55 -14.97 0.90
C TYR A 194 7.88 -16.26 1.66
N CYS A 195 8.27 -16.09 2.91
CA CYS A 195 8.52 -17.15 3.87
C CYS A 195 7.91 -16.78 5.22
N LEU A 196 7.11 -17.68 5.80
CA LEU A 196 6.67 -17.58 7.20
C LEU A 196 7.77 -18.14 8.11
N THR A 197 8.70 -17.28 8.52
CA THR A 197 9.91 -17.65 9.26
C THR A 197 9.66 -17.95 10.72
N ALA A 198 8.69 -17.26 11.33
CA ALA A 198 8.14 -17.58 12.63
C ALA A 198 6.62 -17.67 12.50
N TYR A 199 6.04 -18.73 13.03
CA TYR A 199 4.60 -18.99 12.97
C TYR A 199 3.91 -18.85 14.34
N ASP A 200 4.62 -19.25 15.40
CA ASP A 200 4.09 -19.40 16.75
C ASP A 200 5.07 -18.92 17.83
N ALA A 201 5.87 -17.89 17.53
CA ALA A 201 6.82 -17.35 18.49
C ALA A 201 6.12 -16.81 19.75
N GLU A 202 6.75 -17.01 20.91
CA GLU A 202 6.18 -16.60 22.20
C GLU A 202 6.17 -15.09 22.39
N THR A 203 7.14 -14.40 21.79
CA THR A 203 7.29 -12.95 21.88
C THR A 203 7.63 -12.34 20.53
N GLU A 204 7.34 -11.05 20.37
CA GLU A 204 7.74 -10.28 19.19
C GLU A 204 9.25 -10.31 18.95
N ALA A 205 10.04 -10.29 20.03
CA ALA A 205 11.49 -10.37 19.94
C ALA A 205 11.97 -11.74 19.42
N ASP A 206 11.29 -12.82 19.79
CA ASP A 206 11.58 -14.16 19.27
C ASP A 206 11.23 -14.25 17.76
N ALA A 207 10.11 -13.64 17.34
CA ALA A 207 9.75 -13.54 15.93
C ALA A 207 10.79 -12.72 15.15
N LEU A 208 11.24 -11.58 15.69
CA LEU A 208 12.28 -10.75 15.09
C LEU A 208 13.62 -11.48 14.96
N ALA A 209 13.94 -12.39 15.87
CA ALA A 209 15.17 -13.17 15.81
C ALA A 209 15.15 -14.28 14.75
N ALA A 210 13.96 -14.68 14.25
CA ALA A 210 13.85 -15.60 13.12
C ALA A 210 14.26 -14.89 11.82
N SER A 211 14.77 -15.63 10.83
CA SER A 211 15.15 -15.08 9.53
C SER A 211 15.16 -16.16 8.46
N ALA A 212 14.95 -15.79 7.21
CA ALA A 212 15.13 -16.66 6.05
C ALA A 212 16.40 -16.27 5.26
N ASP A 213 16.86 -17.18 4.40
CA ASP A 213 17.91 -16.92 3.41
C ASP A 213 17.27 -16.64 2.04
N PRO A 214 17.31 -15.40 1.53
CA PRO A 214 16.64 -15.01 0.29
C PRO A 214 17.48 -15.28 -0.97
N SER A 215 18.64 -15.94 -0.86
CA SER A 215 19.59 -16.05 -1.98
C SER A 215 19.14 -16.97 -3.12
N ASP A 216 18.29 -17.97 -2.85
CA ASP A 216 17.73 -18.89 -3.85
C ASP A 216 16.32 -19.35 -3.42
N PRO A 217 15.33 -18.44 -3.46
CA PRO A 217 14.02 -18.65 -2.85
C PRO A 217 13.23 -19.79 -3.51
N ALA A 218 13.46 -20.02 -4.81
CA ALA A 218 12.82 -21.11 -5.56
C ALA A 218 13.27 -22.51 -5.09
N THR A 219 14.44 -22.61 -4.44
CA THR A 219 15.03 -23.91 -4.07
C THR A 219 15.08 -24.14 -2.56
N SER A 220 15.38 -23.11 -1.76
CA SER A 220 15.57 -23.24 -0.31
C SER A 220 15.54 -21.89 0.42
N GLY A 221 15.80 -21.90 1.73
CA GLY A 221 16.04 -20.68 2.51
C GLY A 221 14.88 -20.29 3.43
N CYS A 222 13.70 -20.86 3.22
CA CYS A 222 12.60 -20.80 4.19
C CYS A 222 12.73 -21.98 5.17
N ALA A 223 13.64 -21.84 6.14
CA ALA A 223 14.15 -22.95 6.95
C ALA A 223 14.71 -24.10 6.08
N THR A 224 14.06 -25.26 6.04
CA THR A 224 14.48 -26.41 5.21
C THR A 224 13.70 -26.53 3.90
N PHE A 225 12.83 -25.57 3.59
CA PHE A 225 11.93 -25.58 2.44
C PHE A 225 12.24 -24.42 1.47
N PRO A 226 11.81 -24.53 0.20
CA PRO A 226 11.74 -23.36 -0.68
C PRO A 226 10.75 -22.33 -0.13
N TRP A 227 10.89 -21.10 -0.59
CA TRP A 227 9.93 -20.03 -0.34
C TRP A 227 8.67 -20.24 -1.18
N THR A 228 7.61 -19.52 -0.83
CA THR A 228 6.33 -19.54 -1.54
C THR A 228 6.26 -18.33 -2.47
N SER A 229 5.93 -18.51 -3.74
CA SER A 229 5.79 -17.37 -4.68
C SER A 229 4.39 -16.76 -4.58
N LEU A 230 4.29 -15.43 -4.76
CA LEU A 230 3.05 -14.68 -4.86
C LEU A 230 2.88 -14.11 -6.27
N SER A 231 1.70 -14.34 -6.85
CA SER A 231 1.24 -13.67 -8.07
C SER A 231 0.05 -12.78 -7.76
N GLN A 232 -0.07 -11.63 -8.42
CA GLN A 232 -1.17 -10.71 -8.17
C GLN A 232 -2.52 -11.40 -8.46
N ALA A 233 -3.49 -11.23 -7.57
CA ALA A 233 -4.84 -11.72 -7.81
C ALA A 233 -5.50 -10.92 -8.94
N GLU A 234 -6.13 -11.61 -9.89
CA GLU A 234 -6.91 -11.01 -10.99
C GLU A 234 -8.26 -10.43 -10.51
#